data_AF-A0A2N8NLY8-F1
#
_entry.id   AF-A0A2N8NLY8-F1
#
_cell.length_a   1.000
_cell.length_b   1.000
_cell.length_c   1.000
_cell.angle_alpha   90.00
_cell.angle_beta   90.00
_cell.angle_gamma   90.00
#
_symmetry.space_group_name_H-M   'P 1'
#
loop_
_entity.id
_entity.type
_entity.pdbx_description
1 polymer ?
#
loop_
_entity_poly.entity_id
_entity_poly.type
_entity_poly.pdbx_seq_one_letter_code
_entity_poly.pdbx_strand_id
1 'polypeptide(L)'
;MTVDPVEVVVVFLRSVPALPAGSVTGDHVGHQAGQPMIYVEHSGGFRMVRDRMDRADIDISVYHEDRKAAVDLAYRCRQALLEELPGRVVGGAEVLDVEEISSPRYEPDSTSREHMYSGEVALFFVAA
;
A
#
# COMPACT_ATOMS: atom_id res chain seq x y z
N MET A 1 -13.66 11.86 -3.58
CA MET A 1 -12.66 11.69 -2.51
C MET A 1 -12.10 13.05 -2.11
N THR A 2 -12.20 13.42 -0.84
CA THR A 2 -11.63 14.65 -0.26
C THR A 2 -10.40 14.37 0.62
N VAL A 3 -10.13 13.10 0.91
CA VAL A 3 -8.94 12.60 1.59
C VAL A 3 -8.09 11.87 0.55
N ASP A 4 -6.77 12.04 0.63
CA ASP A 4 -5.82 11.31 -0.21
C ASP A 4 -5.62 9.88 0.35
N PRO A 5 -6.09 8.84 -0.35
CA PRO A 5 -5.95 7.46 0.13
C PRO A 5 -4.50 6.96 0.15
N VAL A 6 -3.61 7.55 -0.66
CA VAL A 6 -2.17 7.20 -0.62
C VAL A 6 -1.58 7.63 0.70
N GLU A 7 -1.85 8.86 1.15
CA GLU A 7 -1.37 9.36 2.44
C GLU A 7 -1.90 8.51 3.61
N VAL A 8 -3.17 8.09 3.57
CA VAL A 8 -3.76 7.18 4.57
C VAL A 8 -2.93 5.89 4.68
N VAL A 9 -2.66 5.24 3.55
CA VAL A 9 -1.91 3.98 3.50
C VAL A 9 -0.44 4.18 3.86
N VAL A 10 0.21 5.24 3.38
CA VAL A 10 1.61 5.55 3.69
C VAL A 10 1.79 5.81 5.18
N VAL A 11 0.94 6.66 5.79
CA VAL A 11 1.00 6.95 7.23
C VAL A 11 0.79 5.68 8.04
N PHE A 12 -0.17 4.84 7.65
CA PHE A 12 -0.40 3.56 8.32
C PHE A 12 0.79 2.61 8.21
N LEU A 13 1.27 2.31 7.01
CA LEU A 13 2.36 1.36 6.79
C LEU A 13 3.67 1.83 7.46
N ARG A 14 3.94 3.15 7.48
CA ARG A 14 5.08 3.70 8.25
C ARG A 14 4.98 3.46 9.75
N SER A 15 3.78 3.26 10.29
CA SER A 15 3.56 2.95 11.70
C SER A 15 3.71 1.47 12.04
N VAL A 16 3.81 0.57 11.03
CA VAL A 16 3.90 -0.88 11.22
C VAL A 16 5.34 -1.27 11.58
N PRO A 17 5.63 -1.75 12.81
CA PRO A 17 7.00 -2.03 13.24
C PRO A 17 7.71 -3.16 12.48
N ALA A 18 6.93 -4.03 11.83
CA ALA A 18 7.45 -5.16 11.04
C ALA A 18 8.00 -4.74 9.67
N LEU A 19 7.78 -3.48 9.25
CA LEU A 19 8.26 -2.93 7.99
C LEU A 19 9.54 -2.11 8.22
N PRO A 20 10.51 -2.13 7.29
CA PRO A 20 11.73 -1.34 7.41
C PRO A 20 11.44 0.15 7.54
N ALA A 21 12.11 0.83 8.47
CA ALA A 21 11.94 2.26 8.64
C ALA A 21 12.39 3.01 7.37
N GLY A 22 11.54 3.92 6.88
CA GLY A 22 11.83 4.73 5.69
C GLY A 22 11.61 4.02 4.34
N SER A 23 11.20 2.75 4.31
CA SER A 23 10.96 2.06 3.02
C SER A 23 9.63 2.42 2.36
N VAL A 24 8.67 2.98 3.09
CA VAL A 24 7.31 3.26 2.58
C VAL A 24 7.22 4.68 2.01
N THR A 25 6.76 4.79 0.77
CA THR A 25 6.64 6.07 0.04
C THR A 25 5.48 6.06 -0.96
N GLY A 26 4.95 7.25 -1.28
CA GLY A 26 3.97 7.48 -2.34
C GLY A 26 4.58 8.00 -3.65
N ASP A 27 5.92 8.12 -3.71
CA ASP A 27 6.66 8.50 -4.92
C ASP A 27 8.03 7.79 -4.97
N HIS A 28 8.66 7.79 -6.14
CA HIS A 28 10.00 7.22 -6.32
C HIS A 28 11.14 8.21 -6.03
N VAL A 29 10.85 9.40 -5.48
CA VAL A 29 11.87 10.45 -5.29
C VAL A 29 12.89 9.99 -4.25
N GLY A 30 14.15 9.93 -4.68
CA GLY A 30 15.26 9.55 -3.79
C GLY A 30 15.46 8.04 -3.62
N HIS A 31 14.71 7.19 -4.33
CA HIS A 31 14.97 5.74 -4.36
C HIS A 31 16.37 5.43 -4.91
N GLN A 32 17.06 4.49 -4.27
CA GLN A 32 18.28 3.91 -4.80
C GLN A 32 18.09 2.41 -4.97
N ALA A 33 18.33 1.92 -6.19
CA ALA A 33 18.20 0.51 -6.52
C ALA A 33 19.02 -0.36 -5.55
N GLY A 34 18.38 -1.40 -5.03
CA GLY A 34 18.89 -2.32 -4.03
C GLY A 34 18.39 -2.04 -2.61
N GLN A 35 17.83 -0.85 -2.35
CA GLN A 35 17.20 -0.55 -1.07
C GLN A 35 15.76 -1.11 -1.01
N PRO A 36 15.30 -1.61 0.15
CA PRO A 36 13.90 -1.98 0.31
C PRO A 36 12.99 -0.77 0.09
N MET A 37 12.03 -0.89 -0.83
CA MET A 37 11.03 0.13 -1.07
C MET A 37 9.64 -0.50 -1.15
N ILE A 38 8.66 0.15 -0.52
CA ILE A 38 7.24 -0.13 -0.62
C ILE A 38 6.63 1.14 -1.22
N TYR A 39 6.35 1.07 -2.52
CA TYR A 39 5.71 2.13 -3.28
C TYR A 39 4.20 1.94 -3.23
N VAL A 40 3.48 3.00 -2.87
CA VAL A 40 2.02 3.03 -2.74
C VAL A 40 1.48 3.97 -3.82
N GLU A 41 0.59 3.46 -4.66
CA GLU A 41 -0.02 4.23 -5.75
C GLU A 41 -1.54 4.11 -5.73
N HIS A 42 -2.23 5.18 -6.12
CA HIS A 42 -3.67 5.17 -6.30
C HIS A 42 -4.01 4.71 -7.72
N SER A 43 -4.57 3.52 -7.85
CA SER A 43 -4.86 2.86 -9.14
C SER A 43 -6.29 3.11 -9.62
N GLY A 44 -7.19 3.54 -8.74
CA GLY A 44 -8.59 3.75 -9.08
C GLY A 44 -9.48 4.02 -7.88
N GLY A 45 -10.80 3.97 -8.08
CA GLY A 45 -11.77 4.18 -7.02
C GLY A 45 -12.97 5.03 -7.42
N PHE A 46 -13.97 5.08 -6.54
CA PHE A 46 -15.20 5.83 -6.73
C PHE A 46 -15.91 6.14 -5.41
N ARG A 47 -16.78 7.16 -5.44
CA ARG A 47 -17.65 7.49 -4.32
C ARG A 47 -18.86 6.55 -4.30
N MET A 48 -19.07 5.85 -3.19
CA MET A 48 -20.27 5.06 -2.92
C MET A 48 -21.33 5.96 -2.30
N VAL A 49 -22.15 6.58 -3.16
CA VAL A 49 -23.08 7.66 -2.76
C VAL A 49 -24.11 7.20 -1.72
N ARG A 50 -24.67 5.99 -1.86
CA ARG A 50 -25.71 5.48 -0.95
C ARG A 50 -25.18 5.26 0.46
N ASP A 51 -23.99 4.70 0.56
CA ASP A 51 -23.33 4.36 1.83
C ASP A 51 -22.53 5.53 2.41
N ARG A 52 -22.43 6.63 1.65
CA ARG A 52 -21.67 7.84 2.01
C ARG A 52 -20.20 7.56 2.33
N MET A 53 -19.61 6.58 1.65
CA MET A 53 -18.19 6.24 1.76
C MET A 53 -17.48 6.38 0.41
N ASP A 54 -16.16 6.50 0.46
CA ASP A 54 -15.30 6.39 -0.71
C ASP A 54 -14.69 4.98 -0.76
N ARG A 55 -14.50 4.46 -1.98
CA ARG A 55 -13.65 3.31 -2.27
C ARG A 55 -12.45 3.83 -3.06
N ALA A 56 -11.23 3.51 -2.62
CA ALA A 56 -10.01 3.75 -3.37
C ALA A 56 -9.33 2.41 -3.64
N ASP A 57 -8.92 2.17 -4.88
CA ASP A 57 -8.09 1.04 -5.24
C ASP A 57 -6.62 1.50 -5.15
N ILE A 58 -5.80 0.70 -4.46
CA ILE A 58 -4.42 1.02 -4.08
C ILE A 58 -3.50 -0.11 -4.54
N ASP A 59 -2.55 0.25 -5.40
CA ASP A 59 -1.45 -0.62 -5.82
C ASP A 59 -0.28 -0.50 -4.83
N ILE A 60 0.25 -1.66 -4.44
CA ILE A 60 1.40 -1.79 -3.55
C ILE A 60 2.51 -2.54 -4.30
N SER A 61 3.56 -1.81 -4.65
CA SER A 61 4.74 -2.35 -5.32
C SER A 61 5.92 -2.42 -4.36
N VAL A 62 6.44 -3.62 -4.12
CA VAL A 62 7.53 -3.86 -3.17
C VAL A 62 8.79 -4.26 -3.91
N TYR A 63 9.84 -3.46 -3.77
CA TYR A 63 11.15 -3.61 -4.38
C TYR A 63 12.18 -4.09 -3.37
N HIS A 64 13.07 -5.00 -3.80
CA HIS A 64 14.22 -5.45 -3.01
C HIS A 64 15.31 -6.07 -3.92
N GLU A 65 16.58 -6.05 -3.48
CA GLU A 65 17.69 -6.72 -4.19
C GLU A 65 17.61 -8.26 -4.14
N ASP A 66 17.09 -8.79 -3.04
CA ASP A 66 16.84 -10.22 -2.80
C ASP A 66 15.37 -10.58 -3.02
N ARG A 67 15.12 -11.63 -3.81
CA ARG A 67 13.76 -12.06 -4.19
C ARG A 67 12.95 -12.56 -3.00
N LYS A 68 13.57 -13.29 -2.07
CA LYS A 68 12.86 -13.87 -0.92
C LYS A 68 12.44 -12.76 0.05
N ALA A 69 13.31 -11.79 0.28
CA ALA A 69 13.00 -10.61 1.06
C ALA A 69 11.91 -9.75 0.40
N ALA A 70 11.91 -9.61 -0.94
CA ALA A 70 10.84 -8.90 -1.66
C ALA A 70 9.46 -9.51 -1.38
N VAL A 71 9.32 -10.83 -1.55
CA VAL A 71 8.03 -11.51 -1.36
C VAL A 71 7.59 -11.52 0.11
N ASP A 72 8.53 -11.71 1.04
CA ASP A 72 8.22 -11.66 2.48
C ASP A 72 7.72 -10.29 2.89
N LEU A 73 8.35 -9.23 2.37
CA LEU A 73 7.94 -7.86 2.64
C LEU A 73 6.58 -7.55 2.03
N ALA A 74 6.31 -8.01 0.80
CA ALA A 74 5.01 -7.86 0.16
C ALA A 74 3.89 -8.56 0.94
N TYR A 75 4.11 -9.78 1.44
CA TYR A 75 3.13 -10.48 2.28
C TYR A 75 2.91 -9.80 3.63
N ARG A 76 3.94 -9.21 4.24
CA ARG A 76 3.78 -8.41 5.47
C ARG A 76 2.94 -7.16 5.21
N CYS A 77 3.17 -6.45 4.11
CA CYS A 77 2.37 -5.29 3.73
C CYS A 77 0.90 -5.69 3.53
N ARG A 78 0.67 -6.74 2.74
CA ARG A 78 -0.66 -7.33 2.53
C ARG A 78 -1.34 -7.67 3.86
N GLN A 79 -0.65 -8.39 4.74
CA GLN A 79 -1.20 -8.79 6.03
C GLN A 79 -1.57 -7.57 6.88
N ALA A 80 -0.69 -6.59 7.01
CA ALA A 80 -0.96 -5.37 7.78
C ALA A 80 -2.17 -4.61 7.22
N LEU A 81 -2.28 -4.50 5.89
CA LEU A 81 -3.42 -3.83 5.24
C LEU A 81 -4.75 -4.55 5.48
N LEU A 82 -4.77 -5.87 5.40
CA LEU A 82 -6.01 -6.64 5.54
C LEU A 82 -6.42 -6.89 7.00
N GLU A 83 -5.45 -7.07 7.90
CA GLU A 83 -5.71 -7.52 9.27
C GLU A 83 -5.65 -6.39 10.30
N GLU A 84 -4.88 -5.34 10.04
CA GLU A 84 -4.61 -4.31 11.05
C GLU A 84 -5.18 -2.93 10.71
N LEU A 85 -5.33 -2.57 9.44
CA LEU A 85 -5.84 -1.26 9.01
C LEU A 85 -7.37 -1.08 9.19
N PRO A 86 -8.24 -2.08 8.95
CA PRO A 86 -9.68 -1.91 9.15
C PRO A 86 -10.03 -1.44 10.57
N GLY A 87 -10.94 -0.47 10.66
CA GLY A 87 -11.38 0.17 11.90
C GLY A 87 -10.43 1.23 12.47
N ARG A 88 -9.31 1.55 11.80
CA ARG A 88 -8.40 2.62 12.24
C ARG A 88 -8.78 3.98 11.70
N VAL A 89 -8.49 5.00 12.50
CA VAL A 89 -8.47 6.40 12.06
C VAL A 89 -7.03 6.81 11.78
N VAL A 90 -6.70 7.08 10.52
CA VAL A 90 -5.33 7.38 10.06
C VAL A 90 -5.37 8.25 8.81
N GLY A 91 -4.42 9.19 8.68
CA GLY A 91 -4.34 10.06 7.50
C GLY A 91 -5.59 10.91 7.22
N GLY A 92 -6.40 11.21 8.25
CA GLY A 92 -7.66 11.95 8.09
C GLY A 92 -8.83 11.11 7.57
N ALA A 93 -8.71 9.78 7.55
CA ALA A 93 -9.78 8.86 7.21
C ALA A 93 -10.06 7.88 8.36
N GLU A 94 -11.33 7.50 8.52
CA GLU A 94 -11.72 6.27 9.22
C GLU A 94 -11.82 5.17 8.16
N VAL A 95 -10.93 4.17 8.24
CA VAL A 95 -10.95 3.02 7.32
C VAL A 95 -11.97 2.02 7.82
N LEU A 96 -13.01 1.79 7.02
CA LEU A 96 -14.13 0.91 7.33
C LEU A 96 -13.77 -0.56 7.04
N ASP A 97 -13.13 -0.80 5.91
CA ASP A 97 -12.74 -2.14 5.47
C ASP A 97 -11.61 -2.08 4.43
N VAL A 98 -10.93 -3.21 4.23
CA VAL A 98 -9.92 -3.41 3.19
C VAL A 98 -10.13 -4.76 2.52
N GLU A 99 -10.35 -4.75 1.20
CA GLU A 99 -10.54 -5.95 0.40
C GLU A 99 -9.33 -6.19 -0.51
N GLU A 100 -8.90 -7.44 -0.66
CA GLU A 100 -7.87 -7.79 -1.65
C GLU A 100 -8.47 -7.82 -3.07
N ILE A 101 -7.89 -7.04 -3.99
CA ILE A 101 -8.19 -7.14 -5.42
C ILE A 101 -7.26 -8.16 -6.07
N SER A 102 -5.97 -8.09 -5.76
CA SER A 102 -4.98 -9.05 -6.24
C SER A 102 -3.85 -9.28 -5.24
N SER A 103 -3.46 -10.54 -5.07
CA SER A 103 -2.36 -10.90 -4.19
C SER A 103 -0.99 -10.56 -4.79
N PRO A 104 0.05 -10.37 -3.94
CA PRO A 104 1.40 -10.07 -4.42
C PRO A 104 1.88 -11.06 -5.48
N ARG A 105 2.15 -10.54 -6.69
CA ARG A 105 2.65 -11.29 -7.84
C ARG A 105 4.00 -10.74 -8.28
N TYR A 106 4.87 -11.65 -8.73
CA TYR A 106 6.22 -11.29 -9.13
C TYR A 106 6.22 -10.58 -10.47
N GLU A 107 6.72 -9.35 -10.49
CA GLU A 107 6.74 -8.45 -11.64
C GLU A 107 8.08 -7.72 -11.66
N PRO A 108 9.19 -8.38 -12.03
CA PRO A 108 10.52 -7.78 -11.93
C PRO A 108 10.63 -6.50 -12.76
N ASP A 109 11.21 -5.45 -12.16
CA ASP A 109 11.46 -4.21 -12.89
C ASP A 109 12.73 -4.36 -13.74
N SER A 110 12.54 -4.37 -15.06
CA SER A 110 13.64 -4.49 -16.02
C SER A 110 14.62 -3.30 -16.01
N THR A 111 14.20 -2.14 -15.51
CA THR A 111 15.00 -0.91 -15.50
C THR A 111 15.96 -0.89 -14.31
N SER A 112 15.42 -1.01 -13.09
CA SER A 112 16.23 -1.10 -11.86
C SER A 112 16.93 -2.46 -11.70
N ARG A 113 16.40 -3.50 -12.35
CA ARG A 113 16.78 -4.92 -12.18
C ARG A 113 16.49 -5.48 -10.78
N GLU A 114 15.66 -4.79 -10.01
CA GLU A 114 15.24 -5.22 -8.69
C GLU A 114 14.16 -6.31 -8.78
N HIS A 115 14.07 -7.13 -7.73
CA HIS A 115 12.91 -7.99 -7.56
C HIS A 115 11.75 -7.15 -7.07
N MET A 116 10.66 -7.17 -7.82
CA MET A 116 9.45 -6.45 -7.46
C MET A 116 8.27 -7.42 -7.36
N TYR A 117 7.47 -7.22 -6.33
CA TYR A 117 6.16 -7.85 -6.18
C TYR A 117 5.10 -6.77 -6.10
N SER A 118 4.06 -6.88 -6.93
CA SER A 118 2.92 -5.96 -6.94
C SER A 118 1.65 -6.67 -6.49
N GLY A 119 0.82 -6.00 -5.71
CA GLY A 119 -0.52 -6.45 -5.34
C GLY A 119 -1.43 -5.26 -5.14
N GLU A 120 -2.73 -5.49 -5.08
CA GLU A 120 -3.72 -4.41 -5.08
C GLU A 120 -4.81 -4.67 -4.05
N VAL A 121 -5.22 -3.62 -3.34
CA VAL A 121 -6.30 -3.64 -2.36
C VAL A 121 -7.32 -2.53 -2.61
N ALA A 122 -8.56 -2.75 -2.23
CA ALA A 122 -9.59 -1.73 -2.16
C ALA A 122 -9.74 -1.25 -0.71
N LEU A 123 -9.51 0.04 -0.49
CA LEU A 123 -9.77 0.73 0.77
C LEU A 123 -11.19 1.30 0.76
N PHE A 124 -11.99 0.98 1.77
CA PHE A 124 -13.30 1.61 2.00
C PHE A 124 -13.20 2.53 3.19
N PHE A 125 -13.52 3.81 3.03
CA PHE A 125 -13.29 4.79 4.09
C PHE A 125 -14.24 5.99 4.03
N VAL A 126 -14.29 6.73 5.14
CA VAL A 126 -14.91 8.04 5.25
C VAL A 126 -13.89 9.05 5.77
N ALA A 127 -14.10 10.34 5.47
CA ALA A 127 -13.29 11.39 6.07
C ALA A 127 -13.57 11.46 7.59
N ALA A 128 -12.51 11.53 8.39
CA ALA A 128 -12.56 11.63 9.85
C ALA A 128 -12.63 13.07 10.34
#